data_AF-Q3BJC7-F1
#
_entry.id   AF-Q3BJC7-F1
#
_cell.length_a   1.000
_cell.length_b   1.000
_cell.length_c   1.000
_cell.angle_alpha   90.00
_cell.angle_beta   90.00
_cell.angle_gamma   90.00
#
_symmetry.space_group_name_H-M   'P 1'
#
loop_
_entity.id
_entity.type
_entity.pdbx_description
1 polymer ?
#
loop_
_entity_poly.entity_id
_entity_poly.type
_entity_poly.pdbx_seq_one_letter_code
_entity_poly.pdbx_strand_id
1 'polypeptide(L)'
;DIGDIIRGKDLYLGDKGEKKKRKQLDENLKEIFGKIHSDVTRGKTNSALQARYNGDTPDFFQLREDWWNANRKEIWKAITCHARDNDKYFRNTCNGGSPTKVFCQCNDNQVPTYFDYVPQYLR
;
A
#
# COMPACT_ATOMS: atom_id res chain seq x y z
N ASP A 1 -0.19 6.39 5.80
CA ASP A 1 -1.61 6.59 5.43
C ASP A 1 -1.99 6.09 4.04
N ILE A 2 -1.26 6.44 2.96
CA ILE A 2 -1.61 5.96 1.60
C ILE A 2 -1.84 4.44 1.54
N GLY A 3 -0.97 3.66 2.18
CA GLY A 3 -1.16 2.20 2.26
C GLY A 3 -2.46 1.78 2.94
N ASP A 4 -2.92 2.50 3.98
CA ASP A 4 -4.19 2.17 4.64
C ASP A 4 -5.39 2.53 3.78
N ILE A 5 -5.31 3.64 3.02
CA ILE A 5 -6.35 3.99 2.04
C ILE A 5 -6.43 2.91 0.97
N ILE A 6 -5.29 2.52 0.39
CA ILE A 6 -5.23 1.47 -0.63
C ILE A 6 -5.69 0.12 -0.10
N ARG A 7 -5.54 -0.18 1.20
CA ARG A 7 -5.94 -1.46 1.80
C ARG A 7 -7.30 -1.43 2.52
N GLY A 8 -8.00 -0.31 2.51
CA GLY A 8 -9.29 -0.16 3.19
C GLY A 8 -9.21 -0.14 4.72
N LYS A 9 -8.05 0.18 5.29
CA LYS A 9 -7.77 0.25 6.74
C LYS A 9 -7.72 1.67 7.32
N ASP A 10 -7.89 2.67 6.46
CA ASP A 10 -7.87 4.06 6.89
C ASP A 10 -9.07 4.36 7.81
N LEU A 11 -8.82 5.10 8.90
CA LEU A 11 -9.79 5.45 9.94
C LEU A 11 -10.25 6.91 9.82
N TYR A 12 -9.76 7.66 8.82
CA TYR A 12 -10.11 9.07 8.67
C TYR A 12 -11.60 9.25 8.40
N LEU A 13 -12.34 9.78 9.37
CA LEU A 13 -13.79 9.98 9.26
C LEU A 13 -14.17 11.26 8.53
N GLY A 14 -13.32 12.29 8.57
CA GLY A 14 -13.50 13.58 7.89
C GLY A 14 -14.80 14.34 8.21
N ASP A 15 -14.97 15.51 7.59
CA ASP A 15 -16.21 16.26 7.60
C ASP A 15 -17.26 15.71 6.59
N LYS A 16 -18.45 16.32 6.50
CA LYS A 16 -19.51 15.86 5.57
C LYS A 16 -19.05 15.84 4.09
N GLY A 17 -18.24 16.81 3.67
CA GLY A 17 -17.76 16.92 2.29
C GLY A 17 -16.68 15.88 1.99
N GLU A 18 -15.76 15.69 2.93
CA GLU A 18 -14.69 14.69 2.85
C GLU A 18 -15.24 13.27 2.86
N LYS A 19 -16.28 12.99 3.66
CA LYS A 19 -16.97 11.70 3.65
C LYS A 19 -17.48 11.32 2.26
N LYS A 20 -18.01 12.29 1.50
CA LYS A 20 -18.49 12.03 0.14
C LYS A 20 -17.35 11.69 -0.81
N LYS A 21 -16.26 12.46 -0.78
CA LYS A 21 -15.05 12.20 -1.58
C LYS A 21 -14.42 10.85 -1.24
N ARG A 22 -14.41 10.49 0.05
CA ARG A 22 -13.86 9.22 0.53
C ARG A 22 -14.70 8.02 0.10
N LYS A 23 -16.03 8.13 0.14
CA LYS A 23 -16.92 7.10 -0.43
C LYS A 23 -16.66 6.91 -1.92
N GLN A 24 -16.57 7.99 -2.69
CA GLN A 24 -16.27 7.92 -4.11
C GLN A 24 -14.90 7.27 -4.38
N LEU A 25 -13.90 7.59 -3.56
CA LEU A 25 -12.58 6.95 -3.65
C LEU A 25 -12.64 5.45 -3.35
N ASP A 26 -13.35 5.04 -2.30
CA ASP A 26 -13.49 3.61 -1.94
C ASP A 26 -14.27 2.84 -3.02
N GLU A 27 -15.33 3.42 -3.58
CA GLU A 27 -16.08 2.85 -4.71
C GLU A 27 -15.18 2.65 -5.94
N ASN A 28 -14.38 3.66 -6.30
CA ASN A 28 -13.42 3.55 -7.41
C ASN A 28 -12.37 2.46 -7.15
N LEU A 29 -11.84 2.37 -5.92
CA LEU A 29 -10.88 1.34 -5.55
C LEU A 29 -11.51 -0.06 -5.65
N LYS A 30 -12.75 -0.24 -5.18
CA LYS A 30 -13.49 -1.50 -5.33
C LYS A 30 -13.71 -1.87 -6.79
N GLU A 31 -14.03 -0.91 -7.66
CA GLU A 31 -14.17 -1.17 -9.09
C GLU A 31 -12.84 -1.63 -9.72
N ILE A 32 -11.73 -0.95 -9.41
CA ILE A 32 -10.40 -1.29 -9.90
C ILE A 32 -9.99 -2.68 -9.41
N PHE A 33 -10.11 -2.95 -8.11
CA PHE A 33 -9.73 -4.24 -7.53
C PHE A 33 -10.67 -5.37 -7.96
N GLY A 34 -11.94 -5.09 -8.28
CA GLY A 34 -12.84 -6.06 -8.89
C GLY A 34 -12.41 -6.49 -10.28
N LYS A 35 -11.90 -5.56 -11.10
CA LYS A 35 -11.31 -5.88 -12.41
C LYS A 35 -10.03 -6.71 -12.25
N ILE A 36 -9.14 -6.30 -11.35
CA ILE A 36 -7.89 -7.04 -11.06
C ILE A 36 -8.21 -8.45 -10.54
N HIS A 37 -9.14 -8.59 -9.59
CA HIS A 37 -9.57 -9.88 -9.05
C HIS A 37 -10.08 -10.79 -10.16
N SER A 38 -10.97 -10.26 -11.02
CA SER A 38 -11.49 -11.00 -12.18
C SER A 38 -10.36 -11.46 -13.10
N ASP A 39 -9.39 -10.60 -13.40
CA ASP A 39 -8.26 -10.93 -14.27
C ASP A 39 -7.32 -11.99 -13.67
N VAL A 40 -6.94 -11.85 -12.40
CA VAL A 40 -5.98 -12.76 -11.75
C VAL A 40 -6.60 -14.11 -11.36
N THR A 41 -7.93 -14.17 -11.24
CA THR A 41 -8.67 -15.42 -10.94
C THR A 41 -9.24 -16.08 -12.19
N ARG A 42 -9.09 -15.48 -13.39
CA ARG A 42 -9.61 -16.05 -14.63
C ARG A 42 -8.78 -17.25 -15.11
N GLY A 43 -9.47 -18.30 -15.57
CA GLY A 43 -8.87 -19.45 -16.25
C GLY A 43 -8.49 -20.62 -15.34
N LYS A 44 -8.36 -21.82 -15.93
CA LYS A 44 -8.14 -23.09 -15.20
C LYS A 44 -6.75 -23.22 -14.56
N THR A 45 -5.76 -22.46 -15.03
CA THR A 45 -4.38 -22.49 -14.53
C THR A 45 -4.16 -21.62 -13.29
N ASN A 46 -5.14 -20.79 -12.91
CA ASN A 46 -5.07 -19.87 -11.78
C ASN A 46 -5.77 -20.43 -10.52
N SER A 47 -5.88 -21.75 -10.38
CA SER A 47 -6.56 -22.41 -9.26
C SER A 47 -6.03 -21.98 -7.89
N ALA A 48 -4.72 -21.72 -7.78
CA ALA A 48 -4.12 -21.22 -6.54
C ALA A 48 -4.60 -19.80 -6.19
N LEU A 49 -4.74 -18.90 -7.18
CA LEU A 49 -5.22 -17.53 -6.96
C LEU A 49 -6.73 -17.49 -6.72
N GLN A 50 -7.49 -18.35 -7.41
CA GLN A 50 -8.91 -18.56 -7.12
C GLN A 50 -9.12 -19.02 -5.67
N ALA A 51 -8.32 -19.97 -5.21
CA ALA A 51 -8.39 -20.45 -3.83
C ALA A 51 -7.97 -19.36 -2.82
N ARG A 52 -6.88 -18.63 -3.10
CA ARG A 52 -6.39 -17.54 -2.24
C ARG A 52 -7.43 -16.44 -2.06
N TYR A 53 -8.06 -15.99 -3.15
CA TYR A 53 -9.03 -14.89 -3.14
C TYR A 53 -10.48 -15.38 -3.13
N ASN A 54 -10.72 -16.63 -2.73
CA ASN A 54 -12.06 -17.15 -2.57
C ASN A 54 -12.75 -16.45 -1.40
N GLY A 55 -13.91 -15.82 -1.66
CA GLY A 55 -14.62 -15.02 -0.65
C GLY A 55 -13.97 -13.66 -0.32
N ASP A 56 -12.97 -13.21 -1.08
CA ASP A 56 -12.36 -11.88 -0.92
C ASP A 56 -13.21 -10.76 -1.58
N THR A 57 -14.53 -10.92 -1.61
CA THR A 57 -15.46 -9.97 -2.23
C THR A 57 -16.41 -9.40 -1.17
N PRO A 58 -16.97 -8.19 -1.36
CA PRO A 58 -16.74 -7.24 -2.46
C PRO A 58 -15.60 -6.24 -2.19
N ASP A 59 -14.93 -6.35 -1.06
CA ASP A 59 -13.95 -5.33 -0.62
C ASP A 59 -12.50 -5.65 -1.01
N PHE A 60 -12.20 -6.89 -1.41
CA PHE A 60 -10.89 -7.32 -1.93
C PHE A 60 -9.74 -7.11 -0.94
N PHE A 61 -9.98 -7.26 0.36
CA PHE A 61 -8.99 -6.94 1.38
C PHE A 61 -7.69 -7.74 1.23
N GLN A 62 -7.75 -9.04 0.93
CA GLN A 62 -6.55 -9.85 0.75
C GLN A 62 -5.79 -9.43 -0.51
N LEU A 63 -6.48 -9.26 -1.62
CA LEU A 63 -5.89 -8.80 -2.88
C LEU A 63 -5.27 -7.40 -2.73
N ARG A 64 -5.90 -6.49 -1.98
CA ARG A 64 -5.40 -5.13 -1.73
C ARG A 64 -4.14 -5.14 -0.86
N GLU A 65 -4.07 -6.00 0.15
CA GLU A 65 -2.86 -6.21 0.96
C GLU A 65 -1.71 -6.77 0.12
N ASP A 66 -1.98 -7.79 -0.68
CA ASP A 66 -0.98 -8.41 -1.55
C ASP A 66 -0.47 -7.44 -2.62
N TRP A 67 -1.38 -6.66 -3.21
CA TRP A 67 -1.03 -5.60 -4.15
C TRP A 67 -0.16 -4.53 -3.51
N TRP A 68 -0.49 -4.07 -2.30
CA TRP A 68 0.34 -3.11 -1.59
C TRP A 68 1.74 -3.68 -1.31
N ASN A 69 1.83 -4.91 -0.81
CA ASN A 69 3.11 -5.56 -0.55
C ASN A 69 3.98 -5.69 -1.81
N ALA A 70 3.37 -6.01 -2.96
CA ALA A 70 4.07 -6.11 -4.24
C ALA A 70 4.57 -4.74 -4.75
N ASN A 71 3.83 -3.65 -4.51
CA ASN A 71 4.09 -2.34 -5.13
C ASN A 71 4.70 -1.30 -4.18
N ARG A 72 4.73 -1.52 -2.86
CA ARG A 72 5.17 -0.51 -1.87
C ARG A 72 6.57 0.04 -2.09
N LYS A 73 7.48 -0.75 -2.69
CA LYS A 73 8.84 -0.30 -3.05
C LYS A 73 8.81 0.77 -4.14
N GLU A 74 8.06 0.54 -5.21
CA GLU A 74 7.92 1.52 -6.31
C GLU A 74 7.15 2.76 -5.84
N ILE A 75 6.14 2.57 -4.99
CA ILE A 75 5.40 3.69 -4.38
C ILE A 75 6.34 4.55 -3.51
N TRP A 76 7.20 3.93 -2.69
CA TRP A 76 8.19 4.65 -1.89
C TRP A 76 9.17 5.43 -2.76
N LYS A 77 9.64 4.82 -3.85
CA LYS A 77 10.51 5.49 -4.84
C LYS A 77 9.82 6.72 -5.44
N ALA A 78 8.54 6.63 -5.77
CA ALA A 78 7.77 7.77 -6.25
C ALA A 78 7.60 8.87 -5.19
N ILE A 79 7.27 8.50 -3.94
CA ILE A 79 7.13 9.44 -2.80
C ILE A 79 8.43 10.21 -2.56
N THR A 80 9.57 9.54 -2.69
CA THR A 80 10.90 10.10 -2.43
C THR A 80 11.55 10.74 -3.66
N CYS A 81 10.84 10.84 -4.80
CA CYS A 81 11.40 11.34 -6.05
C CYS A 81 11.95 12.79 -5.95
N HIS A 82 11.45 13.60 -5.02
CA HIS A 82 11.90 14.98 -4.78
C HIS A 82 12.74 15.15 -3.50
N ALA A 83 13.08 14.05 -2.83
CA ALA A 83 14.03 14.11 -1.73
C ALA A 83 15.38 14.64 -2.26
N ARG A 84 16.14 15.32 -1.42
CA ARG A 84 17.49 15.81 -1.73
C ARG A 84 18.55 14.80 -1.30
N ASP A 85 19.78 15.00 -1.76
CA ASP A 85 20.89 14.09 -1.46
C ASP A 85 21.16 13.92 0.04
N ASN A 86 20.90 14.98 0.81
CA ASN A 86 21.09 15.00 2.26
C ASN A 86 19.83 14.61 3.05
N ASP A 87 18.71 14.37 2.38
CA ASP A 87 17.47 13.98 3.05
C ASP A 87 17.57 12.52 3.47
N LYS A 88 17.39 12.31 4.78
CA LYS A 88 17.50 11.00 5.42
C LYS A 88 16.22 10.68 6.16
N TYR A 89 15.86 9.40 6.15
CA TYR A 89 14.86 8.91 7.06
C TYR A 89 15.37 9.05 8.50
N PHE A 90 14.52 9.57 9.37
CA PHE A 90 14.90 9.99 10.73
C PHE A 90 15.36 8.85 11.64
N ARG A 91 15.09 7.59 11.28
CA ARG A 91 15.60 6.40 11.98
C ARG A 91 16.68 5.74 11.15
N ASN A 92 17.73 5.26 11.82
CA ASN A 92 18.73 4.43 11.19
C ASN A 92 18.20 3.00 11.05
N THR A 93 17.64 2.68 9.88
CA THR A 93 16.93 1.41 9.63
C THR A 93 17.57 0.55 8.54
N CYS A 94 18.57 1.06 7.83
CA CYS A 94 19.25 0.29 6.78
C CYS A 94 20.26 -0.68 7.40
N ASN A 95 20.36 -1.91 6.89
CA ASN A 95 21.40 -2.89 7.26
C ASN A 95 21.66 -3.02 8.78
N GLY A 96 20.61 -3.08 9.61
CA GLY A 96 20.74 -3.30 11.05
C GLY A 96 21.12 -2.07 11.89
N GLY A 97 21.01 -0.85 11.34
CA GLY A 97 21.17 0.38 12.13
C GLY A 97 21.96 1.51 11.46
N SER A 98 22.15 1.47 10.14
CA SER A 98 22.72 2.56 9.37
C SER A 98 21.64 3.55 8.89
N PRO A 99 21.98 4.84 8.76
CA PRO A 99 21.08 5.83 8.16
C PRO A 99 20.80 5.49 6.70
N THR A 100 19.67 5.96 6.18
CA THR A 100 19.47 6.04 4.72
C THR A 100 20.58 6.89 4.10
N LYS A 101 21.03 6.50 2.92
CA LYS A 101 22.15 7.18 2.27
C LYS A 101 21.70 8.47 1.63
N VAL A 102 20.91 8.35 0.57
CA VAL A 102 20.46 9.41 -0.32
C VAL A 102 18.96 9.25 -0.53
N PHE A 103 18.22 10.35 -0.67
CA PHE A 103 16.80 10.35 -1.01
C PHE A 103 15.89 9.56 -0.07
N CYS A 104 16.18 9.53 1.22
CA CYS A 104 15.42 8.72 2.20
C CYS A 104 15.30 7.23 1.80
N GLN A 105 16.32 6.66 1.14
CA GLN A 105 16.34 5.26 0.71
C GLN A 105 17.53 4.48 1.30
N CYS A 106 17.31 3.18 1.52
CA CYS A 106 18.37 2.21 1.75
C CYS A 106 18.91 1.67 0.41
N ASN A 107 19.96 0.84 0.44
CA ASN A 107 20.44 0.16 -0.77
C ASN A 107 19.30 -0.63 -1.45
N ASP A 108 19.40 -0.83 -2.77
CA ASP A 108 18.43 -1.57 -3.59
C ASP A 108 16.98 -1.03 -3.51
N ASN A 109 16.83 0.29 -3.33
CA ASN A 109 15.53 0.97 -3.19
C ASN A 109 14.65 0.36 -2.08
N GLN A 110 15.27 -0.23 -1.06
CA GLN A 110 14.56 -0.79 0.07
C GLN A 110 13.82 0.32 0.84
N VAL A 111 12.55 0.07 1.18
CA VAL A 111 11.74 0.97 1.99
C VAL A 111 12.29 0.95 3.42
N PRO A 112 12.77 2.10 3.96
CA PRO A 112 13.40 2.15 5.28
C PRO A 112 12.39 2.11 6.43
N THR A 113 11.10 1.96 6.15
CA THR A 113 10.01 2.03 7.13
C THR A 113 9.04 0.87 7.02
N TYR A 114 8.42 0.54 8.15
CA TYR A 114 7.34 -0.42 8.27
C TYR A 114 6.09 0.23 8.87
N PHE A 115 5.98 1.57 8.85
CA PHE A 115 4.81 2.25 9.38
C PHE A 115 3.51 1.85 8.65
N ASP A 116 3.57 1.48 7.39
CA ASP A 116 2.47 0.84 6.68
C ASP A 116 2.09 -0.55 7.21
N TYR A 117 2.80 -1.12 8.18
CA TYR A 117 2.36 -2.32 8.92
C TYR A 117 2.08 -2.05 10.40
N VAL A 118 2.16 -0.78 10.83
CA VAL A 118 1.75 -0.35 12.16
C VAL A 118 0.28 0.12 12.10
N PRO A 119 -0.60 -0.33 13.01
CA PRO A 119 -1.99 0.14 13.07
C PRO A 119 -2.06 1.67 13.08
N GLN A 120 -2.95 2.27 12.28
CA GLN A 120 -3.00 3.73 12.10
C GLN A 120 -3.06 4.53 13.40
N TYR A 121 -3.81 4.03 14.38
CA TYR A 121 -3.95 4.66 15.69
C TYR A 121 -2.63 4.78 16.49
N LEU A 122 -1.66 3.91 16.21
CA LEU A 122 -0.38 3.85 16.92
C LEU A 122 0.78 4.53 16.15
N ARG A 123 0.50 5.09 14.96
CA ARG A 123 1.53 5.68 14.09
C ARG A 123 2.00 7.06 14.55
#